data_AF-A0A521U6E0-F1
#
_entry.id   AF-A0A521U6E0-F1
#
_cell.length_a   1.000
_cell.length_b   1.000
_cell.length_c   1.000
_cell.angle_alpha   90.00
_cell.angle_beta   90.00
_cell.angle_gamma   90.00
#
_symmetry.space_group_name_H-M   'P 1'
#
loop_
_entity.id
_entity.type
_entity.pdbx_description
1 polymer ?
#
loop_
_entity_poly.entity_id
_entity_poly.type
_entity_poly.pdbx_seq_one_letter_code
_entity_poly.pdbx_strand_id
1 'polypeptide(L)'
;MRRTDVVTAALVKVTVADRRAAGEVGLQPAVPLSVAADKIAMAAWRCCALLDALATREVEVVTAALGRPSLANGRVRVFEVYPAASLAIWGVPREGYKAEGAAATDVRRAILTAIERAGAEGWLQWAPDARERCVATDHALDAFVCALVARAALLGLVEPVSDEDVEAARAEGWIAVPRRDGLKSLLEDASRGGGPTPAATTV
;
A
#
# COMPACT_ATOMS: atom_id res chain seq x y z
N MET A 1 -5.34 32.11 0.52
CA MET A 1 -6.02 30.89 1.01
C MET A 1 -7.48 31.26 1.27
N ARG A 2 -8.42 30.71 0.50
CA ARG A 2 -9.84 31.07 0.63
C ARG A 2 -10.37 30.49 1.95
N ARG A 3 -11.38 31.12 2.56
CA ARG A 3 -12.04 30.63 3.80
C ARG A 3 -12.50 29.16 3.69
N THR A 4 -12.84 28.71 2.49
CA THR A 4 -13.21 27.32 2.17
C THR A 4 -12.05 26.33 2.28
N ASP A 5 -10.80 26.76 2.03
CA ASP A 5 -9.62 25.90 2.10
C ASP A 5 -9.28 25.54 3.57
N VAL A 6 -9.54 26.48 4.50
CA VAL A 6 -9.32 26.28 5.95
C VAL A 6 -10.34 25.30 6.52
N VAL A 7 -11.61 25.41 6.11
CA VAL A 7 -12.68 24.49 6.54
C VAL A 7 -12.47 23.11 5.92
N THR A 8 -12.05 23.05 4.67
CA THR A 8 -11.71 21.78 3.99
C THR A 8 -10.54 21.08 4.68
N ALA A 9 -9.44 21.80 4.97
CA ALA A 9 -8.29 21.22 5.67
C ALA A 9 -8.64 20.74 7.09
N ALA A 10 -9.62 21.35 7.76
CA ALA A 10 -10.13 20.89 9.05
C ALA A 10 -11.06 19.66 8.96
N LEU A 11 -11.65 19.41 7.79
CA LEU A 11 -12.52 18.26 7.53
C LEU A 11 -11.73 17.03 7.03
N VAL A 12 -10.62 17.24 6.32
CA VAL A 12 -9.77 16.12 5.88
C VAL A 12 -8.86 15.73 7.04
N LYS A 13 -9.23 14.65 7.74
CA LYS A 13 -8.42 14.11 8.83
C LYS A 13 -7.20 13.39 8.27
N VAL A 14 -6.05 13.60 8.90
CA VAL A 14 -4.98 12.60 8.86
C VAL A 14 -5.53 11.35 9.56
N THR A 15 -5.67 10.25 8.83
CA THR A 15 -6.25 9.02 9.39
C THR A 15 -5.32 8.40 10.42
N VAL A 16 -5.84 7.53 11.29
CA VAL A 16 -5.00 6.76 12.22
C VAL A 16 -3.94 5.97 11.45
N ALA A 17 -4.32 5.38 10.31
CA ALA A 17 -3.44 4.63 9.45
C ALA A 17 -2.28 5.50 8.90
N ASP A 18 -2.56 6.72 8.44
CA ASP A 18 -1.52 7.62 7.93
C ASP A 18 -0.58 8.10 9.05
N ARG A 19 -1.10 8.40 10.25
CA ARG A 19 -0.27 8.74 11.41
C ARG A 19 0.67 7.60 11.81
N ARG A 20 0.20 6.36 11.81
CA ARG A 20 1.05 5.20 12.13
C ARG A 20 2.10 4.95 11.07
N ALA A 21 1.69 4.91 9.80
CA ALA A 21 2.59 4.74 8.68
C ALA A 21 3.68 5.82 8.69
N ALA A 22 3.33 7.07 8.99
CA ALA A 22 4.30 8.15 9.13
C ALA A 22 5.20 8.01 10.37
N GLY A 23 4.61 7.68 11.53
CA GLY A 23 5.33 7.51 12.79
C GLY A 23 6.39 6.41 12.76
N GLU A 24 6.11 5.27 12.12
CA GLU A 24 7.05 4.14 12.01
C GLU A 24 8.35 4.46 11.28
N VAL A 25 8.32 5.43 10.36
CA VAL A 25 9.48 5.87 9.58
C VAL A 25 9.96 7.27 9.95
N GLY A 26 9.43 7.85 11.03
CA GLY A 26 9.77 9.22 11.43
C GLY A 26 9.41 10.27 10.37
N LEU A 27 8.44 9.97 9.51
CA LEU A 27 7.87 10.93 8.57
C LEU A 27 6.87 11.82 9.30
N GLN A 28 6.77 13.07 8.84
CA GLN A 28 5.61 13.88 9.17
C GLN A 28 4.39 13.28 8.48
N PRO A 29 3.24 13.13 9.17
CA PRO A 29 2.01 12.74 8.52
C PRO A 29 1.71 13.67 7.34
N ALA A 30 1.19 13.13 6.25
CA ALA A 30 0.94 13.95 5.08
C ALA A 30 -0.07 15.05 5.43
N VAL A 31 0.13 16.27 4.91
CA VAL A 31 -0.91 17.28 5.00
C VAL A 31 -2.12 16.75 4.22
N PRO A 32 -3.30 16.64 4.84
CA PRO A 32 -4.47 16.12 4.18
C PRO A 32 -4.77 16.90 2.89
N LEU A 33 -4.93 16.17 1.78
CA LEU A 33 -5.24 16.78 0.49
C LEU A 33 -6.67 17.33 0.52
N SER A 34 -6.87 18.52 -0.06
CA SER A 34 -8.22 19.07 -0.26
C SER A 34 -9.12 18.08 -1.00
N VAL A 35 -10.38 17.92 -0.55
CA VAL A 35 -11.42 17.11 -1.22
C VAL A 35 -12.01 17.80 -2.45
N ALA A 36 -11.41 18.88 -2.93
CA ALA A 36 -11.84 19.53 -4.17
C ALA A 36 -11.70 18.58 -5.38
N ALA A 37 -12.57 18.77 -6.38
CA ALA A 37 -12.61 17.94 -7.58
C ALA A 37 -11.31 17.98 -8.42
N ASP A 38 -10.59 19.09 -8.41
CA ASP A 38 -9.28 19.25 -9.06
C ASP A 38 -8.14 18.56 -8.29
N LYS A 39 -8.43 17.99 -7.11
CA LYS A 39 -7.51 17.25 -6.24
C LYS A 39 -7.97 15.80 -6.14
N ILE A 40 -8.32 15.34 -4.94
CA ILE A 40 -8.51 13.91 -4.68
C ILE A 40 -9.91 13.39 -5.02
N ALA A 41 -10.94 14.25 -5.08
CA ALA A 41 -12.32 13.77 -5.22
C ALA A 41 -12.57 13.01 -6.53
N MET A 42 -12.02 13.45 -7.67
CA MET A 42 -12.16 12.72 -8.93
C MET A 42 -11.41 11.38 -8.93
N ALA A 43 -10.24 11.33 -8.29
CA ALA A 43 -9.50 10.08 -8.11
C ALA A 43 -10.28 9.10 -7.22
N ALA A 44 -10.85 9.59 -6.11
CA ALA A 44 -11.68 8.80 -5.20
C ALA A 44 -12.94 8.26 -5.91
N TRP A 45 -13.66 9.09 -6.67
CA TRP A 45 -14.83 8.64 -7.43
C TRP A 45 -14.49 7.59 -8.49
N ARG A 46 -13.38 7.78 -9.22
CA ARG A 46 -12.91 6.76 -10.18
C ARG A 46 -12.51 5.47 -9.48
N CYS A 47 -11.91 5.55 -8.29
CA CYS A 47 -11.62 4.39 -7.46
C CYS A 47 -12.92 3.66 -7.09
N CYS A 48 -13.96 4.37 -6.62
CA CYS A 48 -15.27 3.77 -6.33
C CYS A 48 -15.84 3.03 -7.54
N ALA A 49 -15.78 3.62 -8.74
CA ALA A 49 -16.25 2.97 -9.96
C ALA A 49 -15.42 1.72 -10.33
N LEU A 50 -14.11 1.73 -10.10
CA LEU A 50 -13.26 0.55 -10.28
C LEU A 50 -13.59 -0.56 -9.29
N LEU A 51 -13.81 -0.21 -8.01
CA LEU A 51 -14.19 -1.17 -6.97
C LEU A 51 -15.58 -1.77 -7.27
N ASP A 52 -16.52 -0.95 -7.72
CA ASP A 52 -17.85 -1.40 -8.15
C ASP A 52 -17.76 -2.33 -9.38
N ALA A 53 -16.93 -2.00 -10.37
CA ALA A 53 -16.72 -2.85 -11.55
C ALA A 53 -16.00 -4.17 -11.24
N LEU A 54 -15.14 -4.19 -10.22
CA LEU A 54 -14.48 -5.41 -9.72
C LEU A 54 -15.45 -6.28 -8.91
N ALA A 55 -16.45 -5.66 -8.27
CA ALA A 55 -17.50 -6.37 -7.58
C ALA A 55 -18.43 -7.02 -8.60
N THR A 56 -18.57 -8.34 -8.54
CA THR A 56 -19.56 -9.08 -9.32
C THR A 56 -20.41 -9.92 -8.37
N ARG A 57 -21.48 -10.56 -8.87
CA ARG A 57 -22.28 -11.48 -8.05
C ARG A 57 -21.48 -12.63 -7.42
N GLU A 58 -20.31 -12.93 -7.98
CA GLU A 58 -19.42 -14.01 -7.56
C GLU A 58 -18.11 -13.50 -6.93
N VAL A 59 -17.90 -12.18 -6.92
CA VAL A 59 -16.68 -11.53 -6.46
C VAL A 59 -17.02 -10.39 -5.52
N GLU A 60 -16.76 -10.58 -4.23
CA GLU A 60 -16.88 -9.51 -3.23
C GLU A 60 -15.54 -8.77 -3.08
N VAL A 61 -15.59 -7.45 -3.16
CA VAL A 61 -14.45 -6.57 -2.88
C VAL A 61 -14.34 -6.33 -1.38
N VAL A 62 -13.26 -6.80 -0.77
CA VAL A 62 -13.01 -6.62 0.67
C VAL A 62 -11.83 -5.68 0.88
N THR A 63 -12.06 -4.59 1.60
CA THR A 63 -10.97 -3.72 2.08
C THR A 63 -10.26 -4.41 3.23
N ALA A 64 -8.94 -4.54 3.14
CA ALA A 64 -8.14 -5.39 4.02
C ALA A 64 -7.99 -4.89 5.48
N ALA A 65 -8.73 -3.86 5.87
CA ALA A 65 -8.76 -3.37 7.26
C ALA A 65 -9.21 -4.46 8.26
N LEU A 66 -9.93 -5.51 7.81
CA LEU A 66 -10.62 -6.44 8.70
C LEU A 66 -10.46 -7.90 8.26
N GLY A 67 -9.27 -8.48 8.48
CA GLY A 67 -9.13 -9.93 8.63
C GLY A 67 -7.97 -10.58 7.87
N ARG A 68 -7.61 -11.80 8.31
CA ARG A 68 -6.53 -12.59 7.73
C ARG A 68 -6.71 -12.81 6.21
N PRO A 69 -5.60 -12.87 5.44
CA PRO A 69 -5.60 -13.36 4.06
C PRO A 69 -6.15 -14.79 4.01
N SER A 70 -7.39 -14.93 3.58
CA SER A 70 -8.00 -16.16 3.09
C SER A 70 -8.35 -15.91 1.63
N LEU A 71 -7.71 -16.68 0.74
CA LEU A 71 -7.98 -16.70 -0.71
C LEU A 71 -9.20 -17.57 -1.07
N ALA A 72 -9.83 -18.20 -0.07
CA ALA A 72 -10.97 -19.08 -0.30
C ALA A 72 -12.27 -18.27 -0.29
N ASN A 73 -12.99 -18.19 -1.44
CA ASN A 73 -14.44 -17.94 -1.60
C ASN A 73 -14.92 -16.90 -2.67
N GLY A 74 -14.23 -16.65 -3.78
CA GLY A 74 -14.74 -15.67 -4.75
C GLY A 74 -14.71 -14.24 -4.18
N ARG A 75 -13.54 -13.84 -3.67
CA ARG A 75 -13.30 -12.51 -3.12
C ARG A 75 -12.09 -11.88 -3.79
N VAL A 76 -12.21 -10.61 -4.18
CA VAL A 76 -11.08 -9.79 -4.60
C VAL A 76 -10.72 -8.88 -3.43
N ARG A 77 -9.48 -8.98 -2.95
CA ARG A 77 -8.98 -8.15 -1.85
C ARG A 77 -8.34 -6.91 -2.41
N VAL A 78 -8.73 -5.76 -1.87
CA VAL A 78 -8.12 -4.48 -2.22
C VAL A 78 -7.43 -3.92 -0.98
N PHE A 79 -6.18 -3.52 -1.19
CA PHE A 79 -5.32 -2.95 -0.17
C PHE A 79 -5.06 -1.49 -0.53
N GLU A 80 -5.28 -0.59 0.43
CA GLU A 80 -4.81 0.78 0.33
C GLU A 80 -3.30 0.80 0.63
N VAL A 81 -2.51 1.49 -0.19
CA VAL A 81 -1.05 1.52 -0.07
C VAL A 81 -0.56 2.96 -0.17
N TYR A 82 0.45 3.29 0.65
CA TYR A 82 1.22 4.53 0.53
C TYR A 82 2.64 4.21 0.02
N PRO A 83 2.92 4.38 -1.30
CA PRO A 83 4.20 4.00 -1.89
C PRO A 83 5.41 4.67 -1.26
N ALA A 84 5.37 5.99 -1.03
CA ALA A 84 6.51 6.72 -0.48
C ALA A 84 6.84 6.28 0.96
N ALA A 85 5.82 5.98 1.78
CA ALA A 85 6.02 5.42 3.11
C ALA A 85 6.61 4.00 3.03
N SER A 86 6.11 3.18 2.11
CA SER A 86 6.61 1.81 1.88
C SER A 86 8.10 1.81 1.49
N LEU A 87 8.50 2.70 0.58
CA LEU A 87 9.91 2.89 0.21
C LEU A 87 10.76 3.31 1.41
N ALA A 88 10.26 4.22 2.25
CA ALA A 88 10.97 4.63 3.47
C ALA A 88 11.15 3.46 4.45
N ILE A 89 10.12 2.63 4.64
CA ILE A 89 10.17 1.47 5.54
C ILE A 89 11.24 0.47 5.10
N TRP A 90 11.35 0.22 3.80
CA TRP A 90 12.36 -0.66 3.22
C TRP A 90 13.75 -0.02 3.09
N GLY A 91 13.93 1.23 3.51
CA GLY A 91 15.20 1.94 3.39
C GLY A 91 15.61 2.26 1.95
N VAL A 92 14.65 2.35 1.04
CA VAL A 92 14.85 2.67 -0.38
C VAL A 92 14.77 4.20 -0.58
N PRO A 93 15.59 4.80 -1.47
CA PRO A 93 15.50 6.23 -1.76
C PRO A 93 14.08 6.66 -2.13
N ARG A 94 13.61 7.83 -1.67
CA ARG A 94 12.24 8.31 -1.96
C ARG A 94 12.12 9.77 -2.33
N GLU A 95 13.21 10.54 -2.27
CA GLU A 95 13.15 11.99 -2.46
C GLU A 95 13.34 12.34 -3.93
N GLY A 96 12.46 13.19 -4.46
CA GLY A 96 12.57 13.69 -5.83
C GLY A 96 12.09 12.75 -6.95
N TYR A 97 11.66 11.51 -6.66
CA TYR A 97 11.22 10.59 -7.74
C TYR A 97 9.91 11.02 -8.42
N LYS A 98 9.09 11.87 -7.77
CA LYS A 98 7.88 12.46 -8.35
C LYS A 98 8.13 13.74 -9.15
N ALA A 99 9.35 14.25 -9.16
CA ALA A 99 9.70 15.41 -9.96
C ALA A 99 9.81 15.04 -11.45
N GLU A 100 9.99 16.07 -12.28
CA GLU A 100 10.20 15.92 -13.72
C GLU A 100 11.69 16.02 -14.08
N GLY A 101 12.04 15.57 -15.28
CA GLY A 101 13.38 15.69 -15.84
C GLY A 101 14.34 14.55 -15.49
N ALA A 102 15.60 14.74 -15.89
CA ALA A 102 16.64 13.70 -15.83
C ALA A 102 16.94 13.26 -14.38
N ALA A 103 17.06 14.22 -13.45
CA ALA A 103 17.35 13.90 -12.05
C ALA A 103 16.28 12.99 -11.42
N ALA A 104 15.00 13.26 -11.66
CA ALA A 104 13.92 12.41 -11.16
C ALA A 104 13.95 11.01 -11.78
N THR A 105 14.31 10.93 -13.07
CA THR A 105 14.50 9.67 -13.79
C THR A 105 15.62 8.84 -13.16
N ASP A 106 16.73 9.46 -12.75
CA ASP A 106 17.83 8.80 -12.06
C ASP A 106 17.43 8.29 -10.68
N VAL A 107 16.63 9.06 -9.92
CA VAL A 107 16.07 8.58 -8.65
C VAL A 107 15.17 7.36 -8.88
N ARG A 108 14.28 7.38 -9.87
CA ARG A 108 13.42 6.24 -10.20
C ARG A 108 14.24 4.99 -10.57
N ARG A 109 15.33 5.14 -11.33
CA ARG A 109 16.28 4.03 -11.60
C ARG A 109 16.95 3.51 -10.34
N ALA A 110 17.36 4.39 -9.43
CA ALA A 110 17.99 4.00 -8.17
C ALA A 110 17.02 3.21 -7.28
N ILE A 111 15.75 3.63 -7.22
CA ILE A 111 14.67 2.91 -6.53
C ILE A 111 14.53 1.50 -7.07
N LEU A 112 14.36 1.36 -8.40
CA LEU A 112 14.21 0.05 -9.03
C LEU A 112 15.43 -0.83 -8.77
N THR A 113 16.64 -0.28 -8.87
CA THR A 113 17.88 -1.01 -8.58
C THR A 113 17.93 -1.53 -7.13
N ALA A 114 17.45 -0.75 -6.16
CA ALA A 114 17.39 -1.19 -4.77
C ALA A 114 16.37 -2.32 -4.56
N ILE A 115 15.21 -2.22 -5.21
CA ILE A 115 14.18 -3.28 -5.18
C ILE A 115 14.69 -4.55 -5.87
N GLU A 116 15.33 -4.43 -7.03
CA GLU A 116 15.96 -5.54 -7.77
C GLU A 116 17.01 -6.26 -6.93
N ARG A 117 17.79 -5.53 -6.13
CA ARG A 117 18.75 -6.13 -5.19
C ARG A 117 18.07 -6.92 -4.08
N ALA A 118 16.94 -6.44 -3.56
CA ALA A 118 16.12 -7.21 -2.62
C ALA A 118 15.47 -8.44 -3.30
N GLY A 119 15.21 -8.32 -4.61
CA GLY A 119 14.71 -9.36 -5.49
C GLY A 119 15.75 -10.31 -6.09
N ALA A 120 17.03 -10.15 -5.73
CA ALA A 120 18.14 -10.86 -6.36
C ALA A 120 18.08 -12.40 -6.20
N GLU A 121 17.24 -12.90 -5.29
CA GLU A 121 16.92 -14.33 -5.14
C GLU A 121 15.94 -14.85 -6.21
N GLY A 122 15.64 -14.07 -7.24
CA GLY A 122 15.01 -14.51 -8.48
C GLY A 122 13.49 -14.31 -8.55
N TRP A 123 12.90 -13.65 -7.56
CA TRP A 123 11.45 -13.47 -7.48
C TRP A 123 10.90 -12.32 -8.29
N LEU A 124 11.75 -11.34 -8.58
CA LEU A 124 11.40 -10.23 -9.43
C LEU A 124 11.88 -10.50 -10.85
N GLN A 125 10.93 -10.63 -11.76
CA GLN A 125 11.17 -10.75 -13.19
C GLN A 125 10.40 -9.65 -13.90
N TRP A 126 11.05 -8.99 -14.85
CA TRP A 126 10.44 -7.94 -15.63
C TRP A 126 9.90 -8.50 -16.94
N ALA A 127 8.65 -8.18 -17.26
CA ALA A 127 8.18 -8.26 -18.63
C ALA A 127 8.93 -7.23 -19.50
N PRO A 128 9.00 -7.43 -20.83
CA PRO A 128 9.60 -6.45 -21.74
C PRO A 128 9.06 -5.03 -21.48
N ASP A 129 9.97 -4.06 -21.45
CA ASP A 129 9.72 -2.63 -21.24
C ASP A 129 9.09 -2.24 -19.88
N ALA A 130 8.72 -3.20 -19.02
CA ALA A 130 8.00 -2.92 -17.78
C ALA A 130 8.86 -2.08 -16.81
N ARG A 131 10.16 -2.38 -16.76
CA ARG A 131 11.14 -1.63 -15.97
C ARG A 131 11.28 -0.20 -16.47
N GLU A 132 11.41 -0.03 -17.79
CA GLU A 132 11.55 1.26 -18.45
C GLU A 132 10.30 2.12 -18.26
N ARG A 133 9.10 1.52 -18.28
CA ARG A 133 7.85 2.22 -17.95
C ARG A 133 7.84 2.76 -16.52
N CYS A 134 8.36 1.98 -15.56
CA CYS A 134 8.50 2.45 -14.17
C CYS A 134 9.55 3.58 -14.05
N VAL A 135 10.58 3.61 -14.89
CA VAL A 135 11.54 4.72 -14.95
C VAL A 135 10.92 5.97 -15.58
N ALA A 136 10.04 5.81 -16.56
CA ALA A 136 9.48 6.91 -17.33
C ALA A 136 8.56 7.82 -16.50
N THR A 137 7.76 7.27 -15.58
CA THR A 137 6.79 8.05 -14.79
C THR A 137 6.75 7.60 -13.34
N ASP A 138 6.50 8.54 -12.42
CA ASP A 138 6.26 8.23 -11.01
C ASP A 138 4.98 7.42 -10.81
N HIS A 139 3.94 7.66 -11.63
CA HIS A 139 2.70 6.88 -11.58
C HIS A 139 2.92 5.38 -11.85
N ALA A 140 3.77 5.03 -12.82
CA ALA A 140 4.08 3.65 -13.12
C ALA A 140 4.92 3.01 -11.99
N LEU A 141 5.89 3.75 -11.45
CA LEU A 141 6.66 3.30 -10.29
C LEU A 141 5.78 3.09 -9.05
N ASP A 142 4.90 4.04 -8.74
CA ASP A 142 3.96 3.95 -7.62
C ASP A 142 3.05 2.72 -7.77
N ALA A 143 2.51 2.48 -8.98
CA ALA A 143 1.69 1.31 -9.24
C ALA A 143 2.46 0.00 -9.02
N PHE A 144 3.73 -0.05 -9.44
CA PHE A 144 4.60 -1.21 -9.20
C PHE A 144 4.85 -1.43 -7.70
N VAL A 145 5.19 -0.36 -6.95
CA VAL A 145 5.37 -0.44 -5.49
C VAL A 145 4.07 -0.88 -4.79
N CYS A 146 2.92 -0.34 -5.20
CA CYS A 146 1.60 -0.78 -4.70
C CYS A 146 1.38 -2.29 -4.90
N ALA A 147 1.73 -2.84 -6.06
CA ALA A 147 1.59 -4.26 -6.33
C ALA A 147 2.49 -5.12 -5.41
N LEU A 148 3.72 -4.68 -5.13
CA LEU A 148 4.62 -5.37 -4.19
C LEU A 148 4.05 -5.36 -2.75
N VAL A 149 3.52 -4.23 -2.30
CA VAL A 149 2.89 -4.14 -0.97
C VAL A 149 1.61 -4.96 -0.90
N ALA A 150 0.79 -4.99 -1.96
CA ALA A 150 -0.37 -5.86 -2.03
C ALA A 150 0.03 -7.35 -1.93
N ARG A 151 1.13 -7.75 -2.59
CA ARG A 151 1.70 -9.10 -2.42
C ARG A 151 2.16 -9.33 -0.98
N ALA A 152 2.89 -8.38 -0.37
CA ALA A 152 3.28 -8.48 1.04
C ALA A 152 2.07 -8.66 1.96
N ALA A 153 0.99 -7.93 1.71
CA ALA A 153 -0.24 -8.01 2.48
C ALA A 153 -0.93 -9.37 2.34
N LEU A 154 -0.96 -9.96 1.14
CA LEU A 154 -1.44 -11.32 0.91
C LEU A 154 -0.63 -12.38 1.67
N LEU A 155 0.66 -12.13 1.90
CA LEU A 155 1.56 -13.00 2.67
C LEU A 155 1.55 -12.71 4.17
N GLY A 156 0.80 -11.70 4.63
CA GLY A 156 0.80 -11.28 6.03
C GLY A 156 2.11 -10.59 6.46
N LEU A 157 2.87 -10.05 5.50
CA LEU A 157 4.12 -9.30 5.70
C LEU A 157 3.87 -7.79 5.84
N VAL A 158 2.71 -7.43 6.40
CA VAL A 158 2.32 -6.07 6.73
C VAL A 158 2.01 -5.99 8.21
N GLU A 159 2.05 -4.79 8.77
CA GLU A 159 1.62 -4.54 10.14
C GLU A 159 0.11 -4.79 10.27
N PRO A 160 -0.33 -5.59 11.26
CA PRO A 160 -1.73 -5.85 11.47
C PRO A 160 -2.43 -4.61 12.01
N VAL A 161 -3.75 -4.52 11.75
CA VAL A 161 -4.61 -3.60 12.51
C VAL A 161 -4.64 -4.08 13.95
N SER A 162 -4.20 -3.25 14.89
CA SER A 162 -4.30 -3.56 16.33
C SER A 162 -5.74 -3.45 16.81
N ASP A 163 -6.10 -4.19 17.85
CA ASP A 163 -7.46 -4.21 18.42
C ASP A 163 -7.99 -2.81 18.77
N GLU A 164 -7.12 -1.91 19.24
CA GLU A 164 -7.45 -0.51 19.55
C GLU A 164 -7.88 0.30 18.30
N ASP A 165 -7.35 -0.05 17.14
CA ASP A 165 -7.54 0.69 15.89
C ASP A 165 -8.61 0.07 14.98
N VAL A 166 -9.18 -1.09 15.33
CA VAL A 166 -10.14 -1.83 14.49
C VAL A 166 -11.36 -0.98 14.12
N GLU A 167 -11.91 -0.23 15.08
CA GLU A 167 -13.08 0.63 14.83
C GLU A 167 -12.73 1.85 13.97
N ALA A 168 -11.53 2.42 14.15
CA ALA A 168 -11.04 3.49 13.29
C ALA A 168 -10.81 2.96 11.85
N ALA A 169 -10.20 1.79 11.71
CA ALA A 169 -9.94 1.14 10.43
C ALA A 169 -11.24 0.80 9.67
N ARG A 170 -12.32 0.44 10.39
CA ARG A 170 -13.66 0.26 9.83
C ARG A 170 -14.23 1.54 9.23
N ALA A 171 -14.07 2.65 9.93
CA ALA A 171 -14.66 3.93 9.55
C ALA A 171 -13.84 4.69 8.51
N GLU A 172 -12.51 4.62 8.62
CA GLU A 172 -11.57 5.46 7.87
C GLU A 172 -10.82 4.70 6.77
N GLY A 173 -10.81 3.36 6.81
CA GLY A 173 -9.91 2.54 6.00
C GLY A 173 -8.56 2.28 6.69
N TRP A 174 -7.73 1.45 6.06
CA TRP A 174 -6.41 1.09 6.59
C TRP A 174 -5.37 0.95 5.50
N ILE A 175 -4.25 1.66 5.68
CA ILE A 175 -3.09 1.57 4.80
C ILE A 175 -2.32 0.31 5.16
N ALA A 176 -2.06 -0.54 4.17
CA ALA A 176 -1.17 -1.68 4.31
C ALA A 176 0.27 -1.18 4.47
N VAL A 177 0.76 -1.22 5.70
CA VAL A 177 2.13 -0.82 6.05
C VAL A 177 3.03 -2.06 5.98
N PRO A 178 3.97 -2.16 5.02
CA PRO A 178 4.80 -3.35 4.91
C PRO A 178 5.78 -3.45 6.08
N ARG A 179 6.15 -4.68 6.46
CA ARG A 179 7.26 -4.89 7.38
C ARG A 179 8.59 -4.50 6.73
N ARG A 180 9.53 -4.03 7.54
CA ARG A 180 10.86 -3.56 7.10
C ARG A 180 11.63 -4.60 6.28
N ASP A 181 11.54 -5.88 6.64
CA ASP A 181 12.20 -7.01 5.98
C ASP A 181 11.32 -7.73 4.94
N GLY A 182 10.03 -7.40 4.87
CA GLY A 182 9.04 -8.10 4.05
C GLY A 182 9.32 -8.09 2.55
N LEU A 183 10.07 -7.10 2.05
CA LEU A 183 10.43 -7.01 0.62
C LEU A 183 11.26 -8.21 0.15
N LYS A 184 12.10 -8.79 1.01
CA LYS A 184 12.94 -9.94 0.64
C LYS A 184 12.16 -11.26 0.62
N SER A 185 11.03 -11.32 1.33
CA SER A 185 10.26 -12.54 1.57
C SER A 185 9.02 -12.68 0.68
N LEU A 186 8.94 -11.95 -0.45
CA LEU A 186 7.75 -11.95 -1.32
C LEU A 186 7.52 -13.26 -2.12
N LEU A 187 8.46 -14.21 -2.07
CA LEU A 187 8.33 -15.55 -2.65
C LEU A 187 7.52 -16.53 -1.82
N GLU A 188 7.51 -16.37 -0.50
CA GLU A 188 6.97 -17.41 0.37
C GLU A 188 5.48 -17.62 0.08
N ASP A 189 5.08 -18.87 -0.16
CA ASP A 189 3.69 -19.17 -0.46
C ASP A 189 2.80 -18.90 0.76
N ALA A 190 1.65 -18.26 0.52
CA ALA A 190 0.56 -18.09 1.50
C ALA A 190 0.05 -19.44 2.05
N SER A 191 0.44 -20.56 1.44
CA SER A 191 0.09 -21.94 1.78
C SER A 191 0.70 -22.47 3.08
N ARG A 192 1.64 -21.75 3.73
CA ARG A 192 2.29 -22.16 5.00
C ARG A 192 1.72 -21.50 6.26
N GLY A 193 0.49 -21.01 6.23
CA GLY A 193 -0.23 -20.54 7.42
C GLY A 193 -0.51 -21.67 8.42
N GLY A 194 0.50 -22.07 9.20
CA GLY A 194 0.32 -22.87 10.40
C GLY A 194 -0.59 -22.12 11.37
N GLY A 195 -1.83 -22.59 11.52
CA GLY A 195 -2.67 -22.20 12.65
C GLY A 195 -2.01 -22.62 13.96
N PRO A 196 -2.27 -21.93 15.08
CA PRO A 196 -1.86 -22.43 16.38
C PRO A 196 -2.45 -23.82 16.58
N THR A 197 -1.60 -24.83 16.79
CA THR A 197 -2.01 -26.16 17.23
C THR A 197 -2.86 -25.98 18.49
N PRO A 198 -4.12 -26.47 18.53
CA PRO A 198 -4.91 -26.38 19.74
C PRO A 198 -4.17 -27.13 20.85
N ALA A 199 -3.95 -26.45 21.98
CA ALA A 199 -3.35 -27.05 23.15
C ALA A 199 -4.13 -28.31 23.51
N ALA A 200 -3.42 -29.44 23.60
CA ALA A 200 -3.99 -30.70 24.05
C ALA A 200 -4.64 -30.48 25.41
N THR A 201 -5.96 -30.64 25.45
CA THR A 201 -6.72 -30.70 26.71
C THR A 201 -6.49 -32.10 27.27
N THR A 202 -5.63 -32.19 28.28
CA THR A 202 -5.51 -33.39 29.09
C THR A 202 -6.75 -33.51 29.97
N VAL A 203 -7.47 -34.61 29.82
CA VAL A 203 -8.45 -35.12 30.80
C VAL A 203 -7.70 -35.94 31.84
#